data_AF-A0A951RR94-F1
#
_entry.id   AF-A0A951RR94-F1
#
_cell.length_a   1.000
_cell.length_b   1.000
_cell.length_c   1.000
_cell.angle_alpha   90.00
_cell.angle_beta   90.00
_cell.angle_gamma   90.00
#
_symmetry.space_group_name_H-M   'P 1'
#
loop_
_entity.id
_entity.type
_entity.pdbx_description
1 polymer ?
#
loop_
_entity_poly.entity_id
_entity_poly.type
_entity_poly.pdbx_seq_one_letter_code
_entity_poly.pdbx_strand_id
1 'polypeptide(L)'
;MADRLSISHPSPGSIETTMVPPDHPERKISAAYCPLGWIGKPEEVAALAHFLASPDSAYLTGQVITLDGGMTAGFTGRAIELAVG
;
A
#
# COMPACT_ATOMS: atom_id res chain seq x y z
N MET A 1 9.16 14.48 16.74
CA MET A 1 9.45 14.28 15.30
C MET A 1 8.39 13.42 14.58
N ALA A 2 7.57 12.62 15.29
CA ALA A 2 6.56 11.75 14.66
C ALA A 2 5.25 12.44 14.19
N ASP A 3 4.99 13.70 14.55
CA ASP A 3 3.68 14.35 14.32
C ASP A 3 3.47 15.02 12.94
N ARG A 4 4.37 14.80 11.97
CA ARG A 4 4.33 15.56 10.69
C ARG A 4 3.87 14.76 9.48
N LEU A 5 3.81 13.43 9.56
CA LEU A 5 3.64 12.55 8.41
C LEU A 5 2.83 11.32 8.79
N SER A 6 1.83 10.99 7.97
CA SER A 6 0.99 9.80 8.16
C SER A 6 1.13 8.85 6.97
N ILE A 7 1.22 7.55 7.25
CA ILE A 7 1.14 6.51 6.21
C ILE A 7 -0.33 6.13 6.08
N SER A 8 -0.87 6.20 4.87
CA SER A 8 -2.22 5.72 4.57
C SER A 8 -2.16 4.48 3.69
N HIS A 9 -3.10 3.58 3.97
CA HIS A 9 -3.23 2.32 3.28
C HIS A 9 -4.72 1.99 3.08
N PRO A 10 -5.32 2.49 1.98
CA PRO A 10 -6.74 2.27 1.71
C PRO A 10 -6.99 0.80 1.41
N SER A 11 -8.04 0.19 1.98
CA SER A 11 -8.49 -1.15 1.61
C SER A 11 -9.10 -1.08 0.20
N PRO A 12 -8.63 -1.84 -0.82
CA PRO A 12 -8.02 -3.19 -0.80
C PRO A 12 -6.48 -3.25 -0.84
N GLY A 13 -5.77 -2.25 -0.34
CA GLY A 13 -4.31 -2.12 -0.36
C GLY A 13 -3.49 -3.26 0.24
N SER A 14 -4.10 -4.20 0.97
CA SER A 14 -3.55 -5.11 2.01
C SER A 14 -2.02 -5.26 2.12
N ILE A 15 -1.51 -5.26 3.35
CA ILE A 15 -0.13 -5.67 3.66
C ILE A 15 -0.10 -7.13 4.13
N GLU A 16 0.95 -7.87 3.73
CA GLU A 16 1.25 -9.20 4.28
C GLU A 16 1.41 -9.12 5.80
N THR A 17 0.45 -9.69 6.52
CA THR A 17 0.47 -9.72 7.99
C THR A 17 -0.12 -11.04 8.47
N THR A 18 0.00 -11.34 9.77
CA THR A 18 -0.65 -12.52 10.36
C THR A 18 -2.17 -12.50 10.19
N MET A 19 -2.79 -11.33 10.04
CA MET A 19 -4.24 -11.18 9.78
C MET A 19 -4.59 -11.51 8.32
N VAL A 20 -3.63 -11.39 7.39
CA VAL A 20 -3.78 -11.70 5.97
C VAL A 20 -2.77 -12.80 5.59
N PRO A 21 -2.98 -14.05 6.06
CA PRO A 21 -2.05 -15.15 5.82
C PRO A 21 -1.96 -15.50 4.31
N PRO A 22 -0.94 -16.28 3.88
CA PRO A 22 -0.64 -16.51 2.47
C PRO A 22 -1.79 -17.05 1.61
N ASP A 23 -2.69 -17.82 2.20
CA ASP A 23 -3.88 -18.43 1.58
C ASP A 23 -5.15 -17.58 1.71
N HIS A 24 -5.08 -16.42 2.38
CA HIS A 24 -6.22 -15.54 2.57
C HIS A 24 -6.73 -15.02 1.22
N PRO A 25 -8.06 -15.10 0.95
CA PRO A 25 -8.63 -14.76 -0.36
C PRO A 25 -8.38 -13.30 -0.76
N GLU A 26 -8.32 -12.40 0.23
CA GLU A 26 -8.02 -10.99 0.05
C GLU A 26 -6.71 -10.76 -0.71
N ARG A 27 -5.67 -11.59 -0.50
CA ARG A 27 -4.38 -11.41 -1.19
C ARG A 27 -4.53 -11.41 -2.71
N LYS A 28 -5.38 -12.29 -3.25
CA LYS A 28 -5.63 -12.37 -4.70
C LYS A 28 -6.43 -11.19 -5.20
N ILE A 29 -7.44 -10.79 -4.44
CA ILE A 29 -8.32 -9.66 -4.76
C ILE A 29 -7.47 -8.38 -4.78
N SER A 30 -6.81 -8.07 -3.66
CA SER A 30 -5.92 -6.92 -3.50
C SER A 30 -4.82 -6.88 -4.57
N ALA A 31 -4.17 -8.00 -4.87
CA ALA A 31 -3.17 -8.06 -5.94
C ALA A 31 -3.75 -7.74 -7.34
N ALA A 32 -5.02 -8.05 -7.60
CA ALA A 32 -5.63 -7.70 -8.88
C ALA A 32 -6.01 -6.21 -8.98
N TYR A 33 -6.40 -5.59 -7.86
CA TYR A 33 -6.64 -4.14 -7.79
C TYR A 33 -5.33 -3.34 -7.80
N CYS A 34 -4.22 -3.92 -7.33
CA CYS A 34 -2.90 -3.31 -7.36
C CYS A 34 -2.32 -3.24 -8.78
N PRO A 35 -1.96 -2.05 -9.30
CA PRO A 35 -1.19 -1.93 -10.54
C PRO A 35 0.13 -2.68 -10.56
N LEU A 36 0.81 -2.79 -9.42
CA LEU A 36 2.02 -3.60 -9.33
C LEU A 36 1.71 -5.11 -9.42
N GLY A 37 0.48 -5.54 -9.13
CA GLY A 37 0.07 -6.94 -9.26
C GLY A 37 0.41 -7.81 -8.06
N TRP A 38 0.89 -7.22 -6.96
CA TRP A 38 1.15 -7.88 -5.69
C TRP A 38 0.63 -7.02 -4.53
N ILE A 39 0.47 -7.64 -3.36
CA ILE A 39 0.13 -6.92 -2.13
C ILE A 39 1.39 -6.46 -1.41
N GLY A 40 1.30 -5.36 -0.66
CA GLY A 40 2.48 -4.80 -0.02
C GLY A 40 3.04 -5.70 1.10
N LYS A 41 4.30 -5.49 1.45
CA LYS A 41 5.02 -6.22 2.51
C LYS A 41 5.33 -5.33 3.72
N PRO A 42 5.45 -5.89 4.94
CA PRO A 42 5.86 -5.13 6.12
C PRO A 42 7.17 -4.36 5.91
N GLU A 43 8.11 -4.95 5.17
CA GLU A 43 9.41 -4.34 4.88
C GLU A 43 9.27 -3.06 4.04
N GLU A 44 8.27 -2.97 3.15
CA GLU A 44 8.03 -1.78 2.35
C GLU A 44 7.45 -0.64 3.21
N VAL A 45 6.57 -0.98 4.16
CA VAL A 45 6.07 -0.03 5.17
C VAL A 45 7.22 0.46 6.05
N ALA A 46 8.07 -0.46 6.51
CA ALA A 46 9.23 -0.15 7.34
C ALA A 46 10.26 0.73 6.61
N ALA A 47 10.51 0.45 5.32
CA ALA A 47 11.38 1.26 4.48
C ALA A 47 10.85 2.68 4.30
N LEU A 48 9.55 2.84 4.06
CA LEU A 48 8.92 4.16 4.00
C LEU A 48 9.03 4.87 5.34
N ALA A 49 8.69 4.21 6.45
CA ALA A 49 8.82 4.79 7.79
C ALA A 49 10.27 5.22 8.09
N HIS A 50 11.25 4.41 7.69
CA HIS A 50 12.66 4.74 7.81
C HIS A 50 13.03 6.00 7.01
N PHE A 51 12.62 6.08 5.74
CA PHE A 51 12.83 7.27 4.92
C PHE A 51 12.20 8.52 5.56
N LEU A 52 10.95 8.43 6.02
CA LEU A 52 10.23 9.54 6.64
C LEU A 52 10.85 10.00 7.98
N ALA A 53 11.58 9.11 8.66
CA ALA A 53 12.34 9.42 9.87
C ALA A 53 13.76 9.94 9.59
N SER A 54 14.23 9.85 8.35
CA SER A 54 15.59 10.23 7.95
C SER A 54 15.71 11.74 7.67
N PRO A 55 16.93 12.30 7.63
CA PRO A 55 17.16 13.68 7.20
C PRO A 55 16.73 13.96 5.76
N ASP A 56 16.65 12.93 4.91
CA ASP A 56 16.35 13.08 3.48
C ASP A 56 14.90 13.55 3.24
N SER A 57 14.00 13.34 4.21
CA SER A 57 12.62 13.80 4.17
C SER A 57 12.40 15.11 4.94
N ALA A 58 13.45 15.88 5.29
CA ALA A 58 13.33 17.03 6.19
C ALA A 58 12.36 18.13 5.73
N TYR A 59 12.11 18.26 4.42
CA TYR A 59 11.16 19.23 3.85
C TYR A 59 9.76 18.65 3.61
N LEU A 60 9.60 17.33 3.74
CA LEU A 60 8.33 16.65 3.59
C LEU A 60 7.55 16.72 4.92
N THR A 61 6.51 17.54 4.98
CA THR A 61 5.71 17.74 6.20
C THR A 61 4.24 18.01 5.87
N GLY A 62 3.34 17.60 6.76
CA GLY A 62 1.89 17.78 6.63
C GLY A 62 1.26 16.91 5.54
N GLN A 63 1.97 15.89 5.07
CA GLN A 63 1.52 15.02 3.99
C GLN A 63 1.07 13.66 4.52
N VAL A 64 0.10 13.09 3.82
CA VAL A 64 -0.26 11.68 3.92
C VAL A 64 0.38 10.97 2.74
N ILE A 65 1.28 10.04 3.01
CA ILE A 65 1.94 9.26 1.95
C ILE A 65 1.20 7.94 1.80
N THR A 66 0.60 7.75 0.63
CA THR A 66 -0.12 6.52 0.27
C THR A 66 0.88 5.46 -0.19
N LEU A 67 0.80 4.28 0.42
CA LEU A 67 1.58 3.10 0.05
C LEU A 67 0.62 1.96 -0.27
N ASP A 68 0.21 1.85 -1.53
CA ASP A 68 -0.84 0.91 -1.97
C ASP A 68 -0.53 0.25 -3.33
N GLY A 69 0.71 0.35 -3.80
CA GLY A 69 1.12 -0.17 -5.10
C GLY A 69 0.41 0.46 -6.31
N GLY A 70 -0.17 1.65 -6.13
CA GLY A 70 -0.79 2.44 -7.20
C GLY A 70 -2.31 2.33 -7.28
N MET A 71 -2.97 1.60 -6.37
CA MET A 71 -4.43 1.42 -6.39
C MET A 71 -5.19 2.75 -6.44
N THR A 72 -4.76 3.74 -5.66
CA THR A 72 -5.38 5.08 -5.62
C THR A 72 -5.17 5.87 -6.91
N ALA A 73 -4.15 5.55 -7.70
CA ALA A 73 -3.86 6.24 -8.96
C ALA A 73 -4.72 5.74 -10.13
N GLY A 74 -5.30 4.54 -10.03
CA GLY A 74 -6.20 4.00 -11.03
C GLY A 74 -6.30 2.46 -10.99
N PHE A 75 -7.38 1.94 -11.56
CA PHE A 75 -7.63 0.50 -11.63
C PHE A 75 -6.89 -0.15 -12.79
N THR A 76 -6.53 -1.43 -12.60
CA THR A 76 -5.95 -2.26 -13.65
C THR A 76 -7.04 -2.88 -14.53
N GLY A 77 -6.68 -3.30 -15.75
CA GLY A 77 -7.59 -4.10 -16.58
C GLY A 77 -8.06 -5.39 -15.89
N ARG A 78 -7.19 -6.01 -15.07
CA ARG A 78 -7.51 -7.20 -14.27
C ARG A 78 -8.54 -6.91 -13.17
N ALA A 79 -8.48 -5.73 -12.57
CA ALA A 79 -9.48 -5.27 -11.61
C ALA A 79 -10.85 -5.05 -12.27
N ILE A 80 -10.86 -4.54 -13.49
CA ILE A 80 -12.10 -4.38 -14.29
C ILE A 80 -12.68 -5.75 -14.62
N GLU A 81 -11.87 -6.70 -15.11
CA GLU A 81 -12.29 -8.07 -15.41
C GLU A 81 -12.93 -8.76 -14.20
N LEU A 82 -12.37 -8.61 -13.00
CA LEU A 82 -12.97 -9.15 -11.77
C LEU A 82 -14.29 -8.48 -11.36
N ALA A 83 -14.49 -7.20 -11.72
CA ALA A 83 -15.68 -6.45 -11.35
C ALA A 83 -16.86 -6.67 -12.31
N VAL A 84 -16.59 -7.13 -13.54
CA VAL A 84 -17.59 -7.26 -14.61
C VAL A 84 -17.82 -8.72 -15.06
N GLY A 85 -17.09 -9.68 -14.49
CA GLY A 85 -17.24 -11.13 -14.72
C GLY A 85 -17.86 -11.84 -13.53
#